data_AF-A0A2D9CLJ5-F1
#
_entry.id   AF-A0A2D9CLJ5-F1
#
_cell.length_a   1.000
_cell.length_b   1.000
_cell.length_c   1.000
_cell.angle_alpha   90.00
_cell.angle_beta   90.00
_cell.angle_gamma   90.00
#
_symmetry.space_group_name_H-M   'P 1'
#
loop_
_entity.id
_entity.type
_entity.pdbx_description
1 polymer ?
#
loop_
_entity_poly.entity_id
_entity_poly.type
_entity_poly.pdbx_seq_one_letter_code
_entity_poly.pdbx_strand_id
1 'polypeptide(L)' 'MPTKSQCAACGQPFDPRRKQLGYSFCLDCGDFQATTARAAWTIAPIAHKQGATLVINRSDLKGLNKYMGE' A
#
# COMPACT_ATOMS: atom_id res chain seq x y z
N MET A 1 28.00 8.62 -16.02
CA MET A 1 27.53 7.74 -14.92
C MET A 1 26.19 8.29 -14.45
N PRO A 2 25.11 7.50 -14.35
CA PRO A 2 23.83 8.03 -13.88
C PRO A 2 23.96 8.46 -12.41
N THR A 3 23.55 9.70 -12.12
CA THR A 3 23.56 10.26 -10.76
C THR A 3 22.68 9.42 -9.85
N LYS A 4 23.25 8.87 -8.77
CA LYS A 4 22.51 8.06 -7.80
C LYS A 4 21.42 8.92 -7.14
N SER A 5 20.21 8.39 -7.04
CA SER A 5 19.09 9.07 -6.35
C SER A 5 19.12 8.74 -4.86
N GLN A 6 18.72 9.67 -3.99
CA GLN A 6 18.74 9.47 -2.54
C GLN A 6 17.37 9.06 -2.02
N CYS A 7 17.33 8.01 -1.18
CA CYS A 7 16.13 7.52 -0.54
C CYS A 7 15.54 8.57 0.42
N ALA A 8 14.25 8.87 0.31
CA ALA A 8 13.59 9.85 1.16
C ALA A 8 13.50 9.45 2.64
N ALA A 9 13.67 8.17 2.98
CA ALA A 9 13.61 7.68 4.36
C ALA A 9 15.00 7.58 5.02
N CYS A 10 15.97 6.95 4.35
CA CYS A 10 17.28 6.66 4.95
C CYS A 10 18.45 7.44 4.33
N GLY A 11 18.21 8.25 3.30
CA GLY A 11 19.25 9.01 2.57
C GLY A 11 20.19 8.18 1.71
N GLN A 12 20.14 6.84 1.79
CA GLN A 12 21.02 5.97 1.03
C GLN A 12 20.76 6.07 -0.47
N PRO A 13 21.82 5.97 -1.30
CA PRO A 13 21.67 6.01 -2.74
C PRO A 13 20.96 4.77 -3.26
N PHE A 14 20.06 4.95 -4.23
CA PHE A 14 19.40 3.88 -4.96
C PHE A 14 19.39 4.14 -6.46
N ASP A 15 19.03 3.12 -7.23
CA ASP A 15 19.05 3.15 -8.69
C ASP A 15 18.11 4.25 -9.23
N PRO A 16 18.62 5.21 -10.03
CA PRO A 16 17.82 6.31 -10.56
C PRO A 16 16.65 5.85 -11.45
N ARG A 17 16.68 4.64 -12.01
CA ARG A 17 15.53 4.07 -12.75
C ARG A 17 14.30 3.91 -11.86
N ARG A 18 14.48 3.63 -10.56
CA ARG A 18 13.35 3.58 -9.61
C ARG A 18 12.74 4.96 -9.41
N LYS A 19 13.56 6.03 -9.38
CA LYS A 19 13.09 7.40 -9.32
C LYS A 19 12.33 7.80 -10.58
N GLN A 20 12.79 7.36 -11.75
CA GLN A 20 12.08 7.54 -13.02
C GLN A 20 10.72 6.82 -13.06
N LEU A 21 10.58 5.69 -12.36
CA LEU A 21 9.30 5.00 -12.15
C LEU A 21 8.39 5.65 -11.09
N GLY A 22 8.83 6.75 -10.45
CA GLY A 22 8.07 7.46 -9.42
C GLY A 22 8.33 7.02 -7.99
N TYR A 23 9.24 6.08 -7.74
CA TYR A 23 9.61 5.68 -6.37
C TYR A 23 10.63 6.65 -5.76
N SER A 24 10.37 7.11 -4.55
CA SER A 24 11.27 7.95 -3.75
C SER A 24 12.11 7.18 -2.73
N PHE A 25 12.00 5.85 -2.68
CA PHE A 25 12.62 5.00 -1.67
C PHE A 25 13.54 3.94 -2.29
N CYS A 26 14.57 3.55 -1.52
CA CYS A 26 15.35 2.34 -1.80
C CYS A 26 14.47 1.09 -1.64
N LEU A 27 15.02 -0.09 -1.99
CA LEU A 27 14.27 -1.35 -1.91
C LEU A 27 13.83 -1.67 -0.48
N ASP A 28 14.73 -1.54 0.49
CA ASP A 28 14.43 -1.91 1.89
C ASP A 28 13.40 -0.97 2.53
N CYS A 29 13.59 0.36 2.40
CA CYS A 29 12.62 1.32 2.92
C CYS A 29 11.28 1.24 2.19
N GLY A 30 11.30 0.99 0.88
CA GLY A 30 10.08 0.80 0.08
C GLY A 30 9.30 -0.43 0.52
N ASP A 31 9.98 -1.55 0.77
CA ASP A 31 9.35 -2.77 1.24
C ASP A 31 8.79 -2.63 2.66
N PHE A 32 9.55 -2.00 3.57
CA PHE A 32 9.08 -1.68 4.91
C PHE A 32 7.77 -0.88 4.87
N GLN A 33 7.76 0.24 4.13
CA GLN A 33 6.56 1.08 4.00
C GLN A 33 5.37 0.32 3.39
N ALA A 34 5.62 -0.49 2.36
CA ALA A 34 4.58 -1.29 1.73
C ALA A 34 3.99 -2.32 2.70
N THR A 35 4.84 -3.01 3.47
CA THR A 35 4.41 -4.01 4.46
C THR A 35 3.69 -3.36 5.63
N THR A 36 4.16 -2.23 6.14
CA THR A 36 3.46 -1.44 7.17
C THR A 36 2.08 -0.98 6.70
N ALA A 37 1.96 -0.47 5.47
CA ALA A 37 0.66 -0.07 4.93
C ALA A 37 -0.30 -1.27 4.78
N ARG A 38 0.21 -2.40 4.28
CA ARG A 38 -0.57 -3.63 4.10
C ARG A 38 -1.03 -4.28 5.40
N ALA A 39 -0.37 -4.01 6.53
CA ALA A 39 -0.79 -4.51 7.84
C ALA A 39 -2.19 -4.03 8.26
N ALA A 40 -2.66 -2.91 7.71
CA ALA A 40 -4.01 -2.39 7.93
C ALA A 40 -5.05 -2.87 6.90
N TRP A 41 -4.62 -3.61 5.86
CA TRP A 41 -5.51 -4.09 4.82
C TRP A 41 -6.31 -5.29 5.31
N THR A 42 -7.47 -5.52 4.70
CA THR A 42 -8.32 -6.67 5.03
C THR A 42 -8.95 -7.22 3.76
N ILE A 43 -8.96 -8.54 3.61
CA ILE A 43 -9.78 -9.20 2.61
C ILE A 43 -11.16 -9.46 3.22
N ALA A 44 -12.17 -8.69 2.81
CA ALA A 44 -13.52 -8.79 3.34
C ALA A 44 -14.42 -9.62 2.39
N PRO A 45 -15.23 -10.54 2.90
CA PRO A 45 -16.22 -11.22 2.08
C PRO A 45 -17.28 -10.22 1.62
N ILE A 46 -17.51 -10.14 0.31
CA ILE A 46 -18.66 -9.43 -0.25
C ILE A 46 -19.84 -10.42 -0.23
N ALA A 47 -21.05 -9.93 0.05
CA ALA A 47 -22.27 -10.69 0.32
C ALA A 47 -22.50 -11.96 -0.54
N HIS A 48 -23.36 -12.85 -0.04
CA HIS A 48 -23.69 -14.18 -0.58
C HIS A 48 -23.63 -14.25 -2.11
N LYS A 49 -22.51 -14.80 -2.63
CA LYS A 49 -22.19 -15.15 -4.04
C LYS A 49 -21.19 -14.24 -4.79
N GLN A 50 -20.62 -13.19 -4.18
CA GLN A 50 -19.69 -12.27 -4.91
C GLN A 50 -18.20 -12.35 -4.54
N GLY A 51 -17.77 -13.35 -3.77
CA GLY A 51 -16.35 -13.57 -3.45
C GLY A 51 -15.84 -12.64 -2.35
N ALA A 52 -14.58 -12.20 -2.44
CA ALA A 52 -13.95 -11.34 -1.43
C ALA A 52 -13.29 -10.13 -2.10
N THR A 53 -13.25 -9.00 -1.40
CA THR A 53 -12.61 -7.77 -1.85
C THR A 53 -11.46 -7.36 -0.94
N LEU A 54 -10.47 -6.69 -1.52
CA LEU A 54 -9.46 -5.99 -0.76
C LEU A 54 -10.03 -4.66 -0.25
N VAL A 55 -10.02 -4.49 1.07
CA VAL A 55 -10.37 -3.26 1.74
C VAL A 55 -9.10 -2.63 2.30
N ILE A 56 -8.73 -1.47 1.77
CA ILE A 56 -7.56 -0.69 2.21
C ILE A 56 -7.94 0.48 3.12
N ASN A 57 -9.18 0.97 3.04
CA ASN A 57 -9.70 2.03 3.89
C ASN A 57 -10.74 1.47 4.86
N ARG A 58 -10.50 1.65 6.16
CA ARG A 58 -11.36 1.14 7.23
C ARG A 58 -12.79 1.69 7.15
N SER A 59 -13.01 2.88 6.58
CA SER A 59 -14.37 3.43 6.42
C SER A 59 -15.25 2.57 5.52
N ASP A 60 -14.67 1.91 4.53
CA ASP A 60 -15.40 1.19 3.49
C ASP A 60 -16.07 -0.08 4.06
N LEU A 61 -15.50 -0.63 5.15
CA LEU A 61 -16.10 -1.76 5.88
C LEU A 61 -17.51 -1.47 6.39
N LYS A 62 -17.83 -0.20 6.70
CA LYS A 62 -19.16 0.19 7.17
C LYS A 62 -20.22 -0.01 6.10
N GLY A 63 -19.87 0.24 4.84
CA GLY A 63 -20.78 0.06 3.70
C GLY A 63 -21.03 -1.41 3.34
N LEU A 64 -20.18 -2.33 3.80
CA LEU A 64 -20.36 -3.77 3.59
C LEU A 64 -21.37 -4.39 4.58
N ASN A 65 -21.58 -3.77 5.74
CA ASN A 65 -22.56 -4.25 6.70
C ASN A 65 -23.95 -3.69 6.37
N LYS A 66 -24.83 -4.53 5.85
CA LYS A 66 -26.21 -4.13 5.53
C LYS A 66 -27.06 -3.70 6.74
N TYR A 67 -26.63 -4.03 7.97
CA TYR A 67 -27.35 -3.71 9.21
C TYR A 67 -26.80 -2.45 9.92
N MET A 68 -25.90 -1.70 9.29
CA MET A 68 -25.29 -0.51 9.89
C MET A 68 -26.25 0.68 10.05
N GLY A 69 -27.45 0.62 9.47
CA GLY A 69 -28.43 1.72 9.43
C GLY A 69 -29.84 1.36 9.88
N GLU A 70 -30.03 0.20 10.52
CA GLU A 70 -31.24 -0.19 11.24
C GLU A 70 -31.03 -0.10 12.75
#